data_AF-A0A354B1D1-F1
#
_entry.id   AF-A0A354B1D1-F1
#
_cell.length_a   1.000
_cell.length_b   1.000
_cell.length_c   1.000
_cell.angle_alpha   90.00
_cell.angle_beta   90.00
_cell.angle_gamma   90.00
#
_symmetry.space_group_name_H-M   'P 1'
#
loop_
_entity.id
_entity.type
_entity.pdbx_description
1 polymer ?
#
loop_
_entity_poly.entity_id
_entity_poly.type
_entity_poly.pdbx_seq_one_letter_code
_entity_poly.pdbx_strand_id
1 'polypeptide(L)' 'FKAMLFLGSGSVIHAMEEVVGHEPVLAQDMRLMGGLRRSMPITSTTFLIGCVAISGIPPLAGFWSKDEI' A
#
# COMPACT_ATOMS: atom_id res chain seq x y z
N PHE A 1 3.98 -1.26 -10.85
CA PHE A 1 3.15 -1.71 -9.71
C PHE A 1 3.98 -1.96 -8.46
N LYS A 2 4.95 -2.89 -8.51
CA LYS A 2 5.75 -3.31 -7.37
C LYS A 2 6.47 -2.15 -6.62
N ALA A 3 7.14 -1.25 -7.34
CA ALA A 3 7.83 -0.11 -6.71
C ALA A 3 6.90 0.83 -5.92
N MET A 4 5.73 1.15 -6.48
CA MET A 4 4.71 1.97 -5.80
C MET A 4 4.21 1.30 -4.51
N LEU A 5 3.99 -0.01 -4.54
CA LEU A 5 3.56 -0.77 -3.35
C LEU A 5 4.66 -0.82 -2.29
N PHE A 6 5.93 -0.98 -2.67
CA PHE A 6 7.04 -0.95 -1.69
C PHE A 6 7.20 0.43 -1.04
N LEU A 7 7.18 1.51 -1.84
CA LEU A 7 7.31 2.87 -1.31
C LEU A 7 6.10 3.26 -0.45
N GLY A 8 4.89 2.87 -0.88
CA GLY A 8 3.69 3.06 -0.07
C GLY A 8 3.74 2.28 1.24
N SER A 9 4.30 1.07 1.24
CA SER A 9 4.45 0.27 2.47
C SER A 9 5.48 0.89 3.41
N GLY A 10 6.58 1.42 2.88
CA GLY A 10 7.57 2.17 3.67
C GLY A 10 6.96 3.43 4.29
N SER A 11 6.12 4.15 3.55
CA SER A 11 5.37 5.29 4.07
C SER A 11 4.44 4.91 5.23
N VAL A 12 3.76 3.75 5.14
CA VAL A 12 2.90 3.24 6.23
C VAL A 12 3.72 2.84 7.45
N ILE A 13 4.84 2.11 7.26
CA ILE A 13 5.71 1.69 8.37
C ILE A 13 6.24 2.92 9.10
N HIS A 14 6.69 3.95 8.37
CA HIS A 14 7.19 5.18 8.97
C HIS A 14 6.10 5.91 9.78
N ALA A 15 4.87 5.96 9.28
CA ALA A 15 3.74 6.51 10.05
C ALA A 15 3.40 5.66 11.28
N MET A 16 3.66 4.34 11.25
CA MET A 16 3.46 3.48 12.42
C MET A 16 4.55 3.67 13.46
N GLU A 17 5.79 3.94 13.06
CA GLU A 17 6.88 4.28 13.98
C GLU A 17 6.54 5.51 14.85
N GLU A 18 5.75 6.46 14.34
CA GLU A 18 5.26 7.61 15.11
C GLU A 18 4.23 7.23 16.19
N VAL A 19 3.47 6.14 15.99
CA VAL A 19 2.37 5.73 16.88
C VAL A 19 2.81 4.70 17.91
N VAL A 20 3.60 3.70 17.49
CA VAL A 20 4.03 2.58 18.33
C VAL A 20 5.51 2.64 18.72
N GLY A 21 6.25 3.66 18.26
CA GLY A 21 7.69 3.79 18.44
C GLY A 21 8.48 3.00 17.39
N HIS A 22 9.81 3.11 17.44
CA HIS A 22 10.72 2.45 16.48
C HIS A 22 10.88 0.94 16.74
N GLU A 23 9.85 0.29 17.29
CA GLU A 23 9.83 -1.17 17.47
C GLU A 23 9.35 -1.83 16.17
N PRO A 24 10.23 -2.51 15.42
CA PRO A 24 9.89 -2.99 14.06
C PRO A 24 8.79 -4.05 14.06
N VAL A 25 8.71 -4.85 15.13
CA VAL A 25 7.68 -5.90 15.26
C VAL A 25 6.28 -5.27 15.36
N LEU A 26 6.14 -4.18 16.13
CA LEU A 26 4.87 -3.47 16.28
C LEU A 26 4.56 -2.61 15.05
N ALA A 27 5.55 -1.87 14.54
CA ALA A 27 5.38 -0.96 13.41
C ALA A 27 5.02 -1.70 12.10
N GLN A 28 5.32 -3.01 12.02
CA GLN A 28 4.97 -3.87 10.89
C GLN A 28 3.79 -4.82 11.18
N ASP A 29 3.19 -4.79 12.37
CA ASP A 29 2.05 -5.64 12.70
C ASP A 29 0.78 -5.12 12.01
N MET A 30 0.29 -5.87 11.01
CA MET A 30 -0.92 -5.50 10.25
C MET A 30 -2.18 -5.34 11.12
N ARG A 31 -2.21 -5.94 12.32
CA ARG A 31 -3.34 -5.80 13.26
C ARG A 31 -3.44 -4.38 13.83
N LEU A 32 -2.31 -3.66 13.86
CA LEU A 32 -2.22 -2.28 14.34
C LEU A 32 -2.37 -1.24 13.22
N MET A 33 -2.28 -1.66 11.95
CA MET A 33 -2.34 -0.81 10.75
C MET A 33 -3.77 -0.47 10.30
N GLY A 34 -4.74 -0.42 11.22
CA GLY A 34 -6.13 -0.09 10.92
C GLY A 34 -6.35 1.41 10.61
N GLY A 35 -7.41 1.74 9.87
CA GLY A 35 -7.84 3.13 9.70
C GLY A 35 -7.00 3.99 8.74
N LEU A 36 -6.07 3.39 7.99
CA LEU A 36 -5.15 4.05 7.05
C LEU A 36 -5.84 5.01 6.07
N ARG A 37 -7.05 4.73 5.61
CA ARG A 37 -7.78 5.61 4.69
C ARG A 37 -8.13 6.98 5.30
N ARG A 38 -8.27 7.05 6.62
CA ARG A 38 -8.55 8.30 7.35
C ARG A 38 -7.26 9.02 7.73
N SER A 39 -6.24 8.29 8.18
CA SER A 39 -4.97 8.87 8.64
C SER A 39 -4.01 9.21 7.49
N MET A 40 -4.01 8.43 6.41
CA MET A 40 -3.11 8.54 5.26
C MET A 40 -3.86 8.41 3.93
N PRO A 41 -4.78 9.35 3.60
CA PRO A 41 -5.69 9.21 2.46
C PRO A 41 -4.96 9.10 1.12
N ILE A 42 -3.84 9.81 0.94
CA ILE A 42 -3.04 9.78 -0.30
C ILE A 42 -2.36 8.42 -0.45
N THR A 43 -1.59 8.00 0.56
CA THR A 43 -0.90 6.70 0.57
C THR A 43 -1.90 5.55 0.41
N SER A 44 -3.03 5.58 1.10
CA SER A 44 -4.08 4.56 0.98
C SER A 44 -4.66 4.47 -0.44
N THR A 45 -4.92 5.61 -1.08
CA THR A 45 -5.48 5.64 -2.43
C THR A 45 -4.48 5.17 -3.48
N THR A 46 -3.22 5.61 -3.41
CA THR A 46 -2.17 5.17 -4.35
C THR A 46 -1.84 3.69 -4.18
N PHE A 47 -1.81 3.20 -2.95
CA PHE A 47 -1.62 1.77 -2.66
C PHE A 47 -2.77 0.93 -3.23
N LEU A 48 -4.02 1.39 -3.06
CA LEU A 48 -5.20 0.71 -3.62
C LEU A 48 -5.14 0.65 -5.14
N ILE A 49 -4.80 1.76 -5.82
CA ILE A 49 -4.63 1.78 -7.28
C ILE A 49 -3.54 0.79 -7.72
N GLY A 50 -2.41 0.75 -7.01
CA GLY A 50 -1.33 -0.22 -7.25
C GLY A 50 -1.79 -1.68 -7.12
N CYS A 51 -2.61 -1.98 -6.11
CA CYS A 51 -3.20 -3.31 -5.89
C CYS A 51 -4.23 -3.68 -6.97
N VAL A 52 -5.13 -2.77 -7.33
CA VAL A 52 -6.12 -3.06 -8.40
C VAL A 52 -5.40 -3.25 -9.74
N ALA A 53 -4.37 -2.45 -10.00
CA ALA A 53 -3.61 -2.55 -11.22
C ALA A 53 -2.81 -3.87 -11.31
N ILE A 54 -2.21 -4.37 -10.22
CA ILE A 54 -1.52 -5.68 -10.27
C ILE A 54 -2.48 -6.87 -10.38
N SER A 55 -3.71 -6.74 -9.86
CA SER A 55 -4.77 -7.75 -10.01
C SER A 55 -5.23 -7.90 -11.46
N GLY A 56 -5.05 -6.89 -12.30
CA GLY A 56 -5.42 -6.92 -13.72
C GLY A 56 -6.91 -6.71 -13.96
N ILE A 57 -7.56 -5.86 -13.16
CA ILE A 57 -8.99 -5.55 -13.29
C ILE A 57 -9.16 -4.38 -14.30
N PRO A 58 -10.11 -4.44 -15.26
CA PRO A 58 -10.44 -3.30 -16.12
C PRO A 58 -10.94 -2.15 -15.23
N PRO A 59 -10.43 -0.90 -15.33
CA PRO A 59 -9.78 -0.23 -16.47
C PRO A 59 -8.32 0.19 -16.19
N LEU A 60 -7.53 -0.62 -15.47
CA LEU A 60 -6.14 -0.23 -15.12
C LEU A 60 -5.09 -0.95 -15.97
N ALA A 61 -3.89 -0.36 -16.02
CA ALA A 61 -2.81 -0.79 -16.90
C ALA A 61 -2.46 -2.28 -16.81
N GLY A 62 -2.61 -2.93 -15.65
CA GLY A 62 -2.31 -4.35 -15.53
C GLY A 62 -3.37 -5.28 -16.13
N PHE A 63 -4.54 -4.80 -16.57
CA PHE A 63 -5.45 -5.58 -17.43
C PHE A 63 -4.85 -5.67 -18.84
N TRP A 64 -4.54 -4.52 -19.46
CA TRP A 64 -3.90 -4.49 -20.79
C TRP A 64 -2.50 -5.12 -20.82
N SER A 65 -1.71 -4.99 -19.75
CA SER A 65 -0.38 -5.64 -19.69
C SER A 65 -0.41 -7.13 -19.32
N LYS A 66 -1.56 -7.72 -18.95
CA LYS A 66 -1.67 -9.15 -18.63
C LYS A 66 -2.10 -10.00 -19.83
N ASP A 67 -2.95 -9.48 -20.71
CA ASP A 67 -3.42 -10.21 -21.90
C ASP A 67 -2.44 -10.15 -23.10
N GLU A 68 -1.33 -9.41 -22.97
CA GLU A 68 -0.25 -9.32 -23.99
C GLU A 68 0.90 -10.33 -23.74
N ILE A 69 0.73 -11.26 -22.80
CA ILE A 69 1.62 -12.40 -22.50
C ILE A 69 0.85 -13.70 -22.67
#